data_AF-A0A1V8M743-F1
#
_entry.id   AF-A0A1V8M743-F1
#
_cell.length_a   1.000
_cell.length_b   1.000
_cell.length_c   1.000
_cell.angle_alpha   90.00
_cell.angle_beta   90.00
_cell.angle_gamma   90.00
#
_symmetry.space_group_name_H-M   'P 1'
#
loop_
_entity.id
_entity.type
_entity.pdbx_description
1 polymer ?
#
loop_
_entity_poly.entity_id
_entity_poly.type
_entity_poly.pdbx_seq_one_letter_code
_entity_poly.pdbx_strand_id
1 'polypeptide(L)'
;MDSRDKFEQLAREFDLKPVDFYFLDLIPLIEVMWIDGKNQQSELNILYQFVLEHIAYLDRAAGAYILTVEDANDFLDRFAHHHPPQKLLTELHDIIAKETGIVEHRKKNILEYCLDISAACVLHYPYGIRERIRHDEKEFLLKLFAEFNISPKKSVEFL
;
A
#
# COMPACT_ATOMS: atom_id res chain seq x y z
N MET A 1 -18.98 -0.98 -13.03
CA MET A 1 -18.40 -2.30 -12.74
C MET A 1 -17.99 -2.26 -11.29
N ASP A 2 -18.47 -3.19 -10.49
CA ASP A 2 -18.15 -3.23 -9.06
C ASP A 2 -16.64 -3.51 -8.86
N SER A 3 -16.07 -3.04 -7.74
CA SER A 3 -14.66 -3.31 -7.39
C SER A 3 -14.37 -4.81 -7.41
N ARG A 4 -15.35 -5.61 -6.97
CA ARG A 4 -15.28 -7.07 -6.92
C ARG A 4 -15.28 -7.71 -8.31
N ASP A 5 -16.15 -7.26 -9.21
CA ASP A 5 -16.17 -7.74 -10.61
C ASP A 5 -14.83 -7.49 -11.30
N LYS A 6 -14.25 -6.30 -11.08
CA LYS A 6 -12.94 -5.94 -11.65
C LYS A 6 -11.83 -6.83 -11.10
N PHE A 7 -11.84 -7.05 -9.79
CA PHE A 7 -10.87 -7.94 -9.17
C PHE A 7 -11.00 -9.39 -9.68
N GLU A 8 -12.22 -9.92 -9.83
CA GLU A 8 -12.43 -11.27 -10.36
C GLU A 8 -11.92 -11.44 -11.80
N GLN A 9 -12.05 -10.40 -12.62
CA GLN A 9 -11.45 -10.39 -13.95
C GLN A 9 -9.92 -10.46 -13.89
N LEU A 10 -9.29 -9.63 -13.05
CA LEU A 10 -7.84 -9.63 -12.85
C LEU A 10 -7.35 -10.95 -12.25
N ALA A 11 -8.12 -11.55 -11.35
CA ALA A 11 -7.80 -12.83 -10.75
C ALA A 11 -7.67 -13.95 -11.78
N ARG A 12 -8.52 -13.95 -12.82
CA ARG A 12 -8.41 -14.91 -13.92
C ARG A 12 -7.23 -14.62 -14.85
N GLU A 13 -6.88 -13.36 -15.04
CA GLU A 13 -5.79 -12.96 -15.93
C GLU A 13 -4.40 -13.18 -15.30
N PHE A 14 -4.28 -12.91 -14.00
CA PHE A 14 -3.01 -12.88 -13.26
C PHE A 14 -2.89 -13.96 -12.17
N ASP A 15 -3.81 -14.93 -12.14
CA ASP A 15 -3.84 -16.02 -11.17
C ASP A 15 -3.88 -15.53 -9.71
N LEU A 16 -4.70 -14.50 -9.44
CA LEU A 16 -4.89 -13.98 -8.08
C LEU A 16 -5.80 -14.91 -7.28
N LYS A 17 -5.52 -15.02 -5.98
CA LYS A 17 -6.36 -15.77 -5.07
C LYS A 17 -7.52 -14.89 -4.61
N PRO A 18 -8.70 -15.47 -4.33
CA PRO A 18 -9.82 -14.70 -3.78
C PRO A 18 -9.47 -13.93 -2.49
N VAL A 19 -8.55 -14.47 -1.69
CA VAL A 19 -8.06 -13.84 -0.46
C VAL A 19 -7.26 -12.56 -0.72
N ASP A 20 -6.64 -12.41 -1.90
CA ASP A 20 -5.84 -11.23 -2.25
C ASP A 20 -6.69 -9.95 -2.30
N PHE A 21 -8.01 -10.08 -2.49
CA PHE A 21 -8.94 -8.96 -2.45
C PHE A 21 -8.87 -8.21 -1.10
N TYR A 22 -8.63 -8.92 -0.01
CA TYR A 22 -8.53 -8.30 1.30
C TYR A 22 -7.22 -7.53 1.49
N PHE A 23 -6.19 -7.84 0.70
CA PHE A 23 -4.90 -7.17 0.76
C PHE A 23 -4.76 -5.98 -0.20
N LEU A 24 -5.85 -5.54 -0.85
CA LEU A 24 -5.80 -4.40 -1.76
C LEU A 24 -5.26 -3.13 -1.08
N ASP A 25 -5.53 -2.90 0.20
CA ASP A 25 -4.97 -1.76 0.96
C ASP A 25 -3.42 -1.71 0.95
N LEU A 26 -2.73 -2.82 0.63
CA LEU A 26 -1.27 -2.88 0.57
C LEU A 26 -0.70 -2.40 -0.77
N ILE A 27 -1.52 -2.33 -1.83
CA ILE A 27 -1.04 -2.00 -3.18
C ILE A 27 -0.31 -0.65 -3.24
N PRO A 28 -0.77 0.44 -2.59
CA PRO A 28 -0.02 1.69 -2.61
C PRO A 28 1.35 1.60 -1.92
N LEU A 29 1.48 0.76 -0.89
CA LEU A 29 2.77 0.51 -0.22
C LEU A 29 3.70 -0.27 -1.14
N ILE A 30 3.18 -1.30 -1.81
CA ILE A 30 3.92 -2.10 -2.80
C ILE A 30 4.41 -1.23 -3.95
N GLU A 31 3.55 -0.35 -4.48
CA GLU A 31 3.94 0.57 -5.55
C GLU A 31 5.06 1.50 -5.13
N VAL A 32 5.00 2.10 -3.93
CA VAL A 32 6.07 2.94 -3.38
C VAL A 32 7.39 2.18 -3.33
N MET A 33 7.40 0.97 -2.76
CA MET A 33 8.62 0.18 -2.60
C MET A 33 9.30 -0.12 -3.93
N TRP A 34 8.52 -0.34 -4.99
CA TRP A 34 9.06 -0.67 -6.30
C TRP A 34 9.48 0.54 -7.15
N ILE A 35 9.29 1.79 -6.68
CA ILE A 35 9.68 2.99 -7.44
C ILE A 35 11.18 3.00 -7.74
N ASP A 36 12.01 2.61 -6.77
CA ASP A 36 13.46 2.54 -6.96
C ASP A 36 13.94 1.21 -7.59
N GLY A 37 13.01 0.27 -7.79
CA GLY A 37 13.24 -1.05 -8.34
C GLY A 37 13.88 -2.05 -7.36
N LYS A 38 14.02 -1.72 -6.07
CA LYS A 38 14.66 -2.57 -5.06
C LYS A 38 14.05 -2.41 -3.67
N ASN A 39 13.41 -3.46 -3.20
CA ASN A 39 12.85 -3.48 -1.86
C ASN A 39 13.94 -3.81 -0.81
N GLN A 40 14.27 -2.83 0.03
CA GLN A 40 15.23 -2.96 1.12
C GLN A 40 14.60 -3.66 2.34
N GLN A 41 15.43 -4.30 3.17
CA GLN A 41 14.93 -4.99 4.37
C GLN A 41 14.22 -4.05 5.35
N SER A 42 14.65 -2.79 5.42
CA SER A 42 14.00 -1.76 6.25
C SER A 42 12.58 -1.47 5.80
N GLU A 43 12.34 -1.35 4.49
CA GLU A 43 11.01 -1.17 3.90
C GLU A 43 10.12 -2.38 4.12
N LEU A 44 10.66 -3.59 3.88
CA LEU A 44 9.95 -4.84 4.10
C LEU A 44 9.49 -4.97 5.56
N ASN A 45 10.33 -4.62 6.54
CA ASN A 45 9.96 -4.66 7.95
C ASN A 45 8.77 -3.74 8.26
N ILE A 46 8.73 -2.55 7.66
CA ILE A 46 7.62 -1.61 7.80
C ILE A 46 6.35 -2.18 7.14
N LEU A 47 6.48 -2.77 5.94
CA LEU A 47 5.36 -3.43 5.27
C LEU A 47 4.79 -4.59 6.10
N TYR A 48 5.62 -5.46 6.66
CA TYR A 48 5.18 -6.56 7.53
C TYR A 48 4.40 -6.06 8.75
N GLN A 49 4.85 -4.97 9.37
CA GLN A 49 4.13 -4.35 10.48
C GLN A 49 2.74 -3.88 10.05
N PHE A 50 2.63 -3.22 8.89
CA PHE A 50 1.34 -2.83 8.33
C PHE A 50 0.43 -4.02 8.09
N VAL A 51 0.95 -5.12 7.53
CA VAL A 51 0.16 -6.32 7.22
C VAL A 51 -0.44 -6.93 8.49
N LEU A 52 0.33 -7.04 9.57
CA LEU A 52 -0.17 -7.57 10.84
C LEU A 52 -1.27 -6.69 11.43
N GLU A 53 -1.10 -5.37 11.39
CA GLU A 53 -2.13 -4.42 11.82
C GLU A 53 -3.38 -4.46 10.92
N HIS A 54 -3.18 -4.69 9.62
CA HIS A 54 -4.23 -4.82 8.63
C HIS A 54 -5.08 -6.09 8.87
N ILE A 55 -4.46 -7.25 9.09
CA ILE A 55 -5.16 -8.49 9.45
C ILE A 55 -5.98 -8.27 10.73
N ALA A 56 -5.36 -7.74 11.78
CA ALA A 56 -6.04 -7.48 13.05
C ALA A 56 -7.19 -6.46 12.92
N TYR A 57 -7.11 -5.55 11.96
CA TYR A 57 -8.21 -4.64 11.63
C TYR A 57 -9.37 -5.39 10.96
N LEU A 58 -9.10 -6.22 9.95
CA LEU A 58 -10.13 -6.97 9.23
C LEU A 58 -10.83 -7.99 10.12
N ASP A 59 -10.09 -8.73 10.94
CA ASP A 59 -10.66 -9.71 11.87
C ASP A 59 -11.61 -9.04 12.88
N ARG A 60 -11.23 -7.85 13.37
CA ARG A 60 -12.09 -7.05 14.26
C ARG A 60 -13.34 -6.52 13.54
N ALA A 61 -13.21 -6.06 12.31
CA ALA A 61 -14.33 -5.56 11.52
C ALA A 61 -15.33 -6.68 11.17
N ALA A 62 -14.84 -7.88 10.92
CA ALA A 62 -15.65 -9.06 10.62
C ALA A 62 -16.23 -9.77 11.86
N GLY A 63 -15.60 -9.59 13.03
CA GLY A 63 -15.90 -10.37 14.23
C GLY A 63 -15.49 -11.85 14.11
N ALA A 64 -14.61 -12.18 13.16
CA ALA A 64 -14.13 -13.53 12.89
C ALA A 64 -12.74 -13.48 12.27
N TYR A 65 -11.95 -14.54 12.43
CA TYR A 65 -10.66 -14.69 11.76
C TYR A 65 -10.88 -14.96 10.27
N ILE A 66 -10.65 -13.97 9.41
CA ILE A 66 -10.82 -14.09 7.95
C ILE A 66 -9.50 -14.42 7.27
N LEU A 67 -8.39 -13.86 7.76
CA LEU A 67 -7.08 -13.96 7.14
C LEU A 67 -6.09 -14.66 8.05
N THR A 68 -5.21 -15.45 7.45
CA THR A 68 -4.09 -16.08 8.14
C THR A 68 -2.78 -15.34 7.86
N VAL A 69 -1.78 -15.59 8.70
CA VAL A 69 -0.41 -15.09 8.46
C VAL A 69 0.17 -15.74 7.20
N GLU A 70 -0.20 -16.99 6.92
CA GLU A 70 0.16 -17.72 5.71
C GLU A 70 -0.39 -17.04 4.44
N ASP A 71 -1.65 -16.57 4.46
CA ASP A 71 -2.24 -15.82 3.35
C ASP A 71 -1.46 -14.52 3.08
N ALA A 72 -1.11 -13.81 4.14
CA ALA A 72 -0.29 -12.60 4.05
C ALA A 72 1.10 -12.88 3.48
N ASN A 73 1.78 -13.91 3.96
CA ASN A 73 3.12 -14.26 3.48
C ASN A 73 3.10 -14.65 1.99
N ASP A 74 2.09 -15.40 1.56
CA ASP A 74 1.93 -15.76 0.14
C ASP A 74 1.66 -14.53 -0.74
N PHE A 75 0.83 -13.59 -0.27
CA PHE A 75 0.62 -12.33 -0.98
C PHE A 75 1.92 -11.51 -1.07
N LEU A 76 2.64 -11.37 0.04
CA LEU A 76 3.89 -10.62 0.08
C LEU A 76 5.00 -11.27 -0.76
N ASP A 77 5.06 -12.60 -0.85
CA ASP A 77 5.98 -13.29 -1.76
C ASP A 77 5.75 -12.86 -3.22
N ARG A 78 4.48 -12.80 -3.66
CA ARG A 78 4.12 -12.45 -5.03
C ARG A 78 4.20 -10.96 -5.37
N PHE A 79 4.05 -10.07 -4.38
CA PHE A 79 3.95 -8.63 -4.62
C PHE A 79 5.12 -7.81 -4.07
N ALA A 80 5.73 -8.23 -2.96
CA ALA A 80 6.81 -7.51 -2.31
C ALA A 80 8.18 -8.16 -2.52
N HIS A 81 8.26 -9.48 -2.71
CA HIS A 81 9.55 -10.14 -3.02
C HIS A 81 9.76 -10.31 -4.52
N HIS A 82 8.68 -10.39 -5.29
CA HIS A 82 8.71 -10.43 -6.74
C HIS A 82 7.95 -9.22 -7.30
N HIS A 83 8.57 -8.47 -8.22
CA HIS A 83 7.92 -7.31 -8.82
C HIS A 83 6.75 -7.77 -9.70
N PRO A 84 5.50 -7.42 -9.34
CA PRO A 84 4.35 -7.84 -10.11
C PRO A 84 4.27 -7.09 -11.46
N PRO A 85 3.56 -7.62 -12.47
CA PRO A 85 3.40 -6.93 -13.74
C PRO A 85 2.81 -5.53 -13.56
N GLN A 86 3.41 -4.52 -14.20
CA GLN A 86 2.95 -3.13 -14.07
C GLN A 86 1.46 -2.94 -14.40
N LYS A 87 0.96 -3.70 -15.37
CA LYS A 87 -0.47 -3.72 -15.72
C LYS A 87 -1.32 -4.16 -14.53
N LEU A 88 -0.92 -5.21 -13.82
CA LEU A 88 -1.63 -5.70 -12.64
C LEU A 88 -1.67 -4.63 -11.54
N LEU A 89 -0.52 -4.05 -11.19
CA LEU A 89 -0.45 -3.00 -10.17
C LEU A 89 -1.35 -1.81 -10.51
N THR A 90 -1.27 -1.34 -11.75
CA THR A 90 -2.08 -0.20 -12.22
C THR A 90 -3.58 -0.49 -12.10
N GLU A 91 -4.00 -1.70 -12.49
CA GLU A 91 -5.41 -2.07 -12.45
C GLU A 91 -5.96 -2.28 -11.03
N LEU A 92 -5.13 -2.80 -10.11
CA LEU A 92 -5.46 -2.96 -8.69
C LEU A 92 -5.48 -1.60 -7.95
N HIS A 93 -4.51 -0.73 -8.22
CA HIS A 93 -4.49 0.64 -7.71
C HIS A 93 -5.78 1.38 -8.08
N ASP A 94 -6.20 1.22 -9.34
CA ASP A 94 -7.43 1.81 -9.86
C ASP A 94 -8.69 1.38 -9.09
N ILE A 95 -8.71 0.15 -8.55
CA ILE A 95 -9.81 -0.33 -7.71
C ILE A 95 -9.84 0.51 -6.43
N ILE A 96 -8.70 0.63 -5.74
CA ILE A 96 -8.57 1.33 -4.45
C ILE A 96 -8.84 2.83 -4.59
N ALA A 97 -8.34 3.46 -5.65
CA ALA A 97 -8.55 4.87 -5.92
C ALA A 97 -10.04 5.21 -6.14
N LYS A 98 -10.81 4.26 -6.70
CA LYS A 98 -12.25 4.40 -6.97
C LYS A 98 -13.12 3.86 -5.83
N GLU A 99 -12.55 3.13 -4.88
CA GLU A 99 -13.24 2.56 -3.73
C GLU A 99 -13.72 3.70 -2.80
N THR A 100 -15.02 3.98 -2.85
CA THR A 100 -15.66 4.99 -1.99
C THR A 100 -15.86 4.51 -0.55
N GLY A 101 -15.63 3.22 -0.27
CA GLY A 101 -15.86 2.57 1.02
C GLY A 101 -14.69 2.62 2.00
N ILE A 102 -13.49 3.00 1.58
CA ILE A 102 -12.35 3.09 2.49
C ILE A 102 -12.54 4.30 3.42
N VAL A 103 -12.70 4.03 4.70
CA VAL A 103 -12.88 5.04 5.74
C VAL A 103 -11.66 5.98 5.78
N GLU A 104 -11.87 7.29 5.96
CA GLU A 104 -10.82 8.33 5.92
C GLU A 104 -9.58 7.98 6.80
N HIS A 105 -9.81 7.37 7.97
CA HIS A 105 -8.72 6.94 8.85
C HIS A 105 -7.82 5.86 8.23
N ARG A 106 -8.36 4.96 7.41
CA ARG A 106 -7.60 3.91 6.73
C ARG A 106 -6.74 4.49 5.61
N LYS A 107 -7.31 5.39 4.81
CA LYS A 107 -6.56 6.14 3.78
C LYS A 107 -5.38 6.89 4.39
N LYS A 108 -5.59 7.53 5.55
CA LYS A 108 -4.52 8.20 6.30
C LYS A 108 -3.45 7.21 6.79
N ASN A 109 -3.85 6.07 7.36
CA ASN A 109 -2.91 5.05 7.82
C ASN A 109 -2.04 4.51 6.67
N ILE A 110 -2.65 4.20 5.51
CA ILE A 110 -1.93 3.77 4.30
C ILE A 110 -0.88 4.81 3.89
N LEU A 111 -1.25 6.10 3.86
CA LEU A 111 -0.31 7.18 3.52
C LEU A 111 0.84 7.34 4.51
N GLU A 112 0.56 7.23 5.81
CA GLU A 112 1.60 7.31 6.84
C GLU A 112 2.64 6.18 6.66
N TYR A 113 2.18 4.96 6.38
CA TYR A 113 3.08 3.86 6.07
C TYR A 113 3.84 4.04 4.76
N CYS A 114 3.22 4.57 3.70
CA CYS A 114 3.93 4.91 2.45
C CYS A 114 5.04 5.94 2.71
N LEU A 115 4.81 6.92 3.58
CA LEU A 115 5.82 7.91 3.98
C LEU A 115 6.96 7.27 4.76
N ASP A 116 6.65 6.39 5.72
CA ASP A 116 7.65 5.71 6.54
C ASP A 116 8.53 4.76 5.72
N ILE A 117 7.92 4.02 4.78
CA ILE A 117 8.64 3.21 3.79
C ILE A 117 9.60 4.09 3.00
N SER A 118 9.09 5.14 2.34
CA SER A 118 9.91 6.03 1.51
C SER A 118 11.05 6.69 2.31
N ALA A 119 10.81 7.01 3.58
CA ALA A 119 11.81 7.60 4.46
C ALA A 119 12.87 6.59 4.95
N ALA A 120 12.59 5.29 4.85
CA ALA A 120 13.49 4.20 5.22
C ALA A 120 14.42 3.76 4.07
N CYS A 121 14.17 4.18 2.83
CA CYS A 121 14.96 3.85 1.63
C CYS A 121 16.35 4.52 1.55
N VAL A 122 16.83 5.14 2.64
CA VAL A 122 18.06 5.94 2.62
C VAL A 122 19.29 5.04 2.49
N LEU A 123 19.90 5.06 1.31
CA LEU A 123 21.11 4.27 1.03
C LEU A 123 22.41 4.93 1.55
N HIS A 124 22.50 6.26 1.60
CA HIS A 124 23.75 6.96 1.93
C HIS A 124 23.54 8.20 2.80
N TYR A 125 24.28 8.25 3.91
CA TYR A 125 24.42 9.42 4.77
C TYR A 125 25.80 10.06 4.56
N PRO A 126 25.94 11.40 4.59
CA PRO A 126 24.87 12.38 4.77
C PRO A 126 24.07 12.64 3.49
N TYR A 127 22.79 12.95 3.64
CA TYR A 127 21.89 13.41 2.59
C TYR A 127 21.45 14.84 2.88
N GLY A 128 21.10 15.60 1.85
CA GLY A 128 20.58 16.96 1.99
C GLY A 128 19.27 17.00 2.79
N ILE A 129 18.93 18.16 3.36
CA ILE A 129 17.76 18.32 4.25
C ILE A 129 16.42 17.88 3.64
N ARG A 130 16.33 17.81 2.30
CA ARG A 130 15.14 17.36 1.55
C ARG A 130 15.36 16.05 0.79
N GLU A 131 16.44 15.33 1.01
CA GLU A 131 16.85 14.17 0.20
C GLU A 131 16.60 12.83 0.89
N ARG A 132 15.95 12.82 2.07
CA ARG A 132 15.58 11.58 2.77
C ARG A 132 14.63 10.70 1.94
N ILE A 133 13.67 11.32 1.27
CA ILE A 133 12.76 10.69 0.32
C ILE A 133 13.20 11.14 -1.08
N ARG A 134 13.26 10.24 -2.05
CA ARG A 134 13.64 10.55 -3.42
C ARG A 134 12.61 11.45 -4.11
N HIS A 135 12.97 11.98 -5.28
CA HIS A 135 12.07 12.89 -5.98
C HIS A 135 10.86 12.17 -6.60
N ASP A 136 11.10 11.02 -7.23
CA ASP A 136 10.09 10.14 -7.82
C ASP A 136 9.12 9.59 -6.77
N GLU A 137 9.62 9.17 -5.61
CA GLU A 137 8.77 8.77 -4.47
C GLU A 137 7.87 9.93 -4.00
N LYS A 138 8.38 11.15 -3.92
CA LYS A 138 7.55 12.33 -3.57
C LYS A 138 6.46 12.58 -4.59
N GLU A 139 6.76 12.46 -5.89
CA GLU A 139 5.76 12.65 -6.94
C GLU A 139 4.64 11.62 -6.82
N PHE A 140 4.99 10.35 -6.59
CA PHE A 140 4.02 9.29 -6.33
C PHE A 140 3.19 9.57 -5.07
N LEU A 141 3.82 9.93 -3.96
CA LEU A 141 3.13 10.25 -2.71
C LEU A 141 2.14 11.40 -2.91
N LEU A 142 2.54 12.49 -3.57
CA LEU A 142 1.66 13.63 -3.86
C LEU A 142 0.46 13.25 -4.71
N LYS A 143 0.64 12.34 -5.69
CA LYS A 143 -0.45 11.76 -6.46
C LYS A 143 -1.41 10.99 -5.54
N LEU A 144 -0.89 10.12 -4.68
CA LEU A 144 -1.68 9.33 -3.74
C LEU A 144 -2.47 10.20 -2.74
N PHE A 145 -1.86 11.29 -2.24
CA PHE A 145 -2.55 12.28 -1.40
C PHE A 145 -3.77 12.88 -2.10
N ALA A 146 -3.64 13.23 -3.39
CA ALA A 146 -4.72 13.80 -4.18
C ALA A 146 -5.84 12.78 -4.42
N GLU A 147 -5.49 11.53 -4.75
CA GLU A 147 -6.44 10.43 -4.96
C GLU A 147 -7.22 10.08 -3.68
N PHE A 148 -6.55 10.11 -2.53
CA PHE A 148 -7.20 9.86 -1.25
C PHE A 148 -8.01 11.05 -0.74
N ASN A 149 -8.01 12.18 -1.46
CA ASN A 149 -8.64 13.44 -1.07
C ASN A 149 -8.20 13.90 0.33
N ILE A 150 -6.95 13.58 0.70
CA ILE A 150 -6.36 13.99 1.97
C ILE A 150 -5.68 15.33 1.72
N SER A 151 -6.35 16.40 2.14
CA SER A 151 -5.82 17.76 1.96
C SER A 151 -4.60 17.98 2.87
N PRO A 152 -3.41 18.27 2.32
CA PRO A 152 -2.26 18.70 3.13
C PRO A 152 -2.46 20.10 3.75
N LYS A 153 -3.60 20.75 3.46
CA LYS A 153 -3.95 22.11 3.92
C LYS A 153 -4.99 22.14 5.04
N LYS A 154 -5.48 21.01 5.54
CA LYS A 154 -6.26 21.02 6.79
C LYS A 154 -5.29 21.38 7.92
N SER A 155 -5.41 22.61 8.42
CA SER A 155 -4.64 23.10 9.56
C SER A 155 -4.87 22.19 10.75
N VAL A 156 -3.82 21.48 11.17
CA VAL A 156 -3.74 20.95 12.52
C VAL A 156 -3.56 22.17 13.42
N GLU A 157 -4.58 22.52 14.19
CA GLU A 157 -4.41 23.46 15.28
C GLU A 157 -3.47 22.78 16.29
N PHE A 158 -2.22 23.25 16.34
CA PHE A 158 -1.32 22.89 17.41
C PHE A 158 -1.79 23.64 18.64
N LEU A 159 -2.37 22.91 19.60
CA LEU A 159 -2.65 23.41 20.95
C LEU A 159 -1.36 23.74 21.69
#